data_AF-A0A2V9IR22-F1
#
_entry.id   AF-A0A2V9IR22-F1
#
_cell.length_a   1.000
_cell.length_b   1.000
_cell.length_c   1.000
_cell.angle_alpha   90.00
_cell.angle_beta   90.00
_cell.angle_gamma   90.00
#
_symmetry.space_group_name_H-M   'P 1'
#
loop_
_entity.id
_entity.type
_entity.pdbx_description
1 polymer ?
#
loop_
_entity_poly.entity_id
_entity_poly.type
_entity_poly.pdbx_seq_one_letter_code
_entity_poly.pdbx_strand_id
1 'polypeptide(L)'
;MARLNNLSNWYLTFEGKEMGREDLVNKMMELYAPDVVAEVPPHDDEQIGPVILRGKANVQKWVDKISRTQVKLLYIQRRQTKKQFEGTKLIYSTPLLWGGVGISFEIIAAWSRREDRRKFTGPGSVFLQYNADGKIDRLRLYVGEISEVTAL
;
A
#
# COMPACT_ATOMS: atom_id res chain seq x y z
N MET A 1 -8.54 16.70 -3.77
CA MET A 1 -7.29 15.95 -3.56
C MET A 1 -7.69 14.51 -3.20
N ALA A 2 -7.65 13.57 -4.16
CA ALA A 2 -8.08 12.19 -3.92
C ALA A 2 -7.01 11.47 -3.07
N ARG A 3 -7.38 10.96 -1.90
CA ARG A 3 -6.48 10.15 -1.06
C ARG A 3 -6.29 8.78 -1.72
N LEU A 4 -5.05 8.36 -1.92
CA LEU A 4 -4.68 7.09 -2.57
C LEU A 4 -4.89 5.84 -1.68
N ASN A 5 -5.23 6.00 -0.39
CA ASN A 5 -5.79 4.91 0.41
C ASN A 5 -6.98 5.37 1.25
N ASN A 6 -7.98 4.51 1.39
CA ASN A 6 -9.14 4.68 2.26
C ASN A 6 -9.03 3.85 3.55
N LEU A 7 -7.94 3.11 3.77
CA LEU A 7 -7.77 2.22 4.94
C LEU A 7 -7.78 2.97 6.29
N SER A 8 -7.58 4.29 6.28
CA SER A 8 -7.67 5.14 7.47
C SER A 8 -9.04 5.81 7.68
N ASN A 9 -10.04 5.57 6.82
CA ASN A 9 -11.37 6.21 6.90
C ASN A 9 -12.35 5.41 7.77
N TRP A 10 -11.92 5.01 8.96
CA TRP A 10 -12.76 4.39 9.99
C TRP A 10 -12.85 5.32 11.19
N TYR A 11 -13.86 5.15 12.04
CA TYR A 11 -14.06 5.98 13.23
C TYR A 11 -14.25 5.11 14.49
N LEU A 12 -14.02 5.72 15.64
CA LEU A 12 -14.32 5.12 16.94
C LEU A 12 -15.73 5.52 17.33
N THR A 13 -16.54 4.57 17.79
CA THR A 13 -17.78 4.88 18.51
C THR A 13 -17.47 5.52 19.87
N PHE A 14 -18.49 6.05 20.52
CA PHE A 14 -18.38 6.58 21.89
C PHE A 14 -17.85 5.54 22.89
N GLU A 15 -18.12 4.25 22.64
CA GLU A 15 -17.65 3.11 23.42
C GLU A 15 -16.23 2.65 23.04
N GLY A 16 -15.56 3.35 22.12
CA GLY A 16 -14.22 3.02 21.65
C GLY A 16 -14.16 1.86 20.66
N LYS A 17 -15.30 1.42 20.09
CA LYS A 17 -15.33 0.37 19.06
C LYS A 17 -14.96 0.93 17.70
N GLU A 18 -14.06 0.27 16.98
CA GLU A 18 -13.75 0.62 15.59
C GLU A 18 -14.92 0.24 14.68
N MET A 19 -15.48 1.21 13.96
CA MET A 19 -16.52 1.00 12.95
C MET A 19 -16.03 1.32 11.55
N GLY A 20 -16.38 0.46 10.59
CA GLY A 20 -16.05 0.62 9.16
C GLY A 20 -14.68 0.09 8.72
N ARG A 21 -13.81 -0.34 9.65
CA ARG A 21 -12.48 -0.91 9.31
C ARG A 21 -12.60 -2.20 8.50
N GLU A 22 -13.46 -3.13 8.93
CA GLU A 22 -13.66 -4.42 8.23
C GLU A 22 -14.23 -4.20 6.83
N ASP A 23 -15.22 -3.30 6.68
CA ASP A 23 -15.78 -2.94 5.39
C ASP A 23 -14.73 -2.35 4.43
N LEU A 24 -13.79 -1.55 4.95
CA LEU A 24 -12.70 -1.00 4.15
C LEU A 24 -11.71 -2.06 3.69
N VAL A 25 -11.35 -3.01 4.57
CA VAL A 25 -10.51 -4.15 4.21
C VAL A 25 -11.21 -4.98 3.14
N ASN A 26 -12.50 -5.28 3.32
CA ASN A 26 -13.29 -6.05 2.36
C ASN A 26 -13.37 -5.36 0.99
N LYS A 27 -13.67 -4.05 0.96
CA LYS A 27 -13.67 -3.25 -0.29
C LYS A 27 -12.31 -3.24 -0.97
N MET A 28 -11.21 -3.19 -0.21
CA MET A 28 -9.88 -3.27 -0.80
C MET A 28 -9.65 -4.64 -1.46
N MET A 29 -10.16 -5.72 -0.86
CA MET A 29 -10.03 -7.09 -1.39
C MET A 29 -10.86 -7.33 -2.65
N GLU A 30 -11.83 -6.48 -2.96
CA GLU A 30 -12.55 -6.50 -4.25
C GLU A 30 -11.63 -6.18 -5.43
N LEU A 31 -10.52 -5.45 -5.21
CA LEU A 31 -9.57 -5.09 -6.25
C LEU A 31 -8.66 -6.25 -6.66
N TYR A 32 -8.47 -7.23 -5.78
CA TYR A 32 -7.52 -8.33 -5.98
C TYR A 32 -8.16 -9.52 -6.71
N ALA A 33 -7.39 -10.22 -7.54
CA ALA A 33 -7.76 -11.52 -8.06
C ALA A 33 -7.76 -12.57 -6.93
N PRO A 34 -8.57 -13.65 -7.01
CA PRO A 34 -8.57 -14.71 -5.99
C PRO A 34 -7.20 -15.35 -5.75
N ASP A 35 -6.42 -15.51 -6.81
CA ASP A 35 -5.12 -16.18 -6.89
C ASP A 35 -3.91 -15.22 -6.87
N VAL A 36 -4.14 -13.95 -6.51
CA VAL A 36 -3.10 -12.91 -6.47
C VAL A 36 -1.81 -13.36 -5.78
N VAL A 37 -0.68 -12.98 -6.36
CA VAL A 37 0.65 -13.10 -5.73
C VAL A 37 1.15 -11.73 -5.33
N ALA A 38 1.37 -11.51 -4.03
CA ALA A 38 1.87 -10.26 -3.49
C ALA A 38 3.23 -10.44 -2.80
N GLU A 39 4.25 -9.72 -3.26
CA GLU A 39 5.52 -9.57 -2.57
C GLU A 39 5.48 -8.27 -1.74
N VAL A 40 5.67 -8.39 -0.43
CA VAL A 40 5.48 -7.28 0.52
C VAL A 40 6.70 -7.16 1.43
N PRO A 41 6.98 -5.95 1.98
CA PRO A 41 8.09 -5.77 2.91
C PRO A 41 7.91 -6.61 4.18
N PRO A 42 8.99 -6.78 4.97
CA PRO A 42 8.90 -7.29 6.32
C PRO A 42 7.77 -6.60 7.08
N HIS A 43 6.91 -7.40 7.70
CA HIS A 43 5.78 -6.92 8.48
C HIS A 43 5.72 -7.56 9.87
N ASP A 44 6.81 -8.19 10.27
CA ASP A 44 7.08 -8.74 11.60
C ASP A 44 8.52 -8.41 12.01
N ASP A 45 8.77 -8.22 13.30
CA ASP A 45 10.05 -7.71 13.80
C ASP A 45 11.17 -8.76 13.66
N GLU A 46 10.82 -10.05 13.69
CA GLU A 46 11.76 -11.16 13.51
C GLU A 46 11.93 -11.55 12.03
N GLN A 47 11.18 -10.93 11.12
CA GLN A 47 11.17 -11.33 9.72
C GLN A 47 12.38 -10.78 8.96
N ILE A 48 13.18 -11.67 8.40
CA ILE A 48 14.31 -11.31 7.53
C ILE A 48 13.84 -11.28 6.07
N GLY A 49 13.74 -10.07 5.50
CA GLY A 49 13.46 -9.87 4.07
C GLY A 49 11.97 -9.92 3.67
N PRO A 50 11.68 -9.67 2.38
CA PRO A 50 10.31 -9.62 1.88
C PRO A 50 9.62 -10.99 1.93
N VAL A 51 8.29 -10.97 2.01
CA VAL A 51 7.45 -12.19 2.01
C VAL A 51 6.54 -12.21 0.80
N ILE A 52 6.38 -13.41 0.23
CA ILE A 52 5.44 -13.68 -0.85
C ILE A 52 4.16 -14.25 -0.26
N LEU A 53 3.07 -13.50 -0.39
CA LEU A 53 1.71 -13.89 -0.05
C LEU A 53 1.02 -14.44 -1.29
N ARG A 54 0.50 -15.66 -1.21
CA ARG A 54 -0.26 -16.30 -2.29
C ARG A 54 -1.74 -16.36 -1.94
N GLY A 55 -2.58 -15.91 -2.87
CA GLY A 55 -4.02 -15.88 -2.75
C GLY A 55 -4.56 -14.71 -1.92
N LYS A 56 -5.77 -14.29 -2.26
CA LYS A 56 -6.46 -13.14 -1.67
C LYS A 56 -6.57 -13.21 -0.15
N ALA A 57 -6.79 -14.41 0.41
CA ALA A 57 -6.92 -14.59 1.86
C ALA A 57 -5.66 -14.19 2.64
N ASN A 58 -4.46 -14.47 2.10
CA ASN A 58 -3.21 -14.10 2.75
C ASN A 58 -2.91 -12.60 2.60
N VAL A 59 -3.25 -12.02 1.45
CA VAL A 59 -3.21 -10.56 1.25
C VAL A 59 -4.15 -9.86 2.23
N GLN A 60 -5.37 -10.39 2.43
CA GLN A 60 -6.33 -9.84 3.38
C GLN A 60 -5.80 -9.84 4.81
N LYS A 61 -5.17 -10.93 5.27
CA LYS A 61 -4.52 -10.99 6.60
C LYS A 61 -3.45 -9.91 6.75
N TRP A 62 -2.63 -9.69 5.73
CA TRP A 62 -1.61 -8.65 5.73
C TRP A 62 -2.21 -7.24 5.78
N VAL A 63 -3.22 -6.95 4.95
CA VAL A 63 -3.94 -5.67 4.97
C VAL A 63 -4.65 -5.46 6.31
N ASP A 64 -5.24 -6.51 6.89
CA ASP A 64 -5.86 -6.46 8.22
C ASP A 64 -4.82 -6.11 9.29
N LYS A 65 -3.63 -6.75 9.29
CA LYS A 65 -2.53 -6.42 10.20
C LYS A 65 -2.10 -4.95 10.06
N ILE A 66 -1.89 -4.46 8.84
CA ILE A 66 -1.57 -3.05 8.59
C ILE A 66 -2.67 -2.14 9.16
N SER A 67 -3.92 -2.47 8.87
CA SER A 67 -5.05 -1.68 9.34
C SER A 67 -5.09 -1.61 10.86
N ARG A 68 -4.64 -2.65 11.59
CA ARG A 68 -4.62 -2.72 13.07
C ARG A 68 -3.38 -2.13 13.72
N THR A 69 -2.28 -1.96 12.99
CA THR A 69 -0.98 -1.53 13.54
C THR A 69 -0.60 -0.11 13.12
N GLN A 70 -1.11 0.37 11.99
CA GLN A 70 -0.75 1.65 11.39
C GLN A 70 -1.96 2.59 11.29
N VAL A 71 -1.70 3.90 11.41
CA VAL A 71 -2.66 4.99 11.15
C VAL A 71 -2.03 6.08 10.31
N LYS A 72 -2.87 6.91 9.66
CA LYS A 72 -2.43 8.01 8.77
C LYS A 72 -1.48 7.53 7.67
N LEU A 73 -1.75 6.34 7.11
CA LEU A 73 -1.00 5.83 5.98
C LEU A 73 -1.10 6.81 4.82
N LEU A 74 0.04 7.26 4.33
CA LEU A 74 0.16 8.14 3.18
C LEU A 74 1.17 7.52 2.23
N TYR A 75 0.71 7.17 1.03
CA TYR A 75 1.56 6.85 -0.10
C TYR A 75 1.61 8.07 -1.00
N ILE A 76 2.71 8.81 -0.93
CA ILE A 76 2.86 10.09 -1.65
C ILE A 76 3.66 9.85 -2.92
N GLN A 77 3.08 10.17 -4.07
CA GLN A 77 3.81 10.20 -5.35
C GLN A 77 4.68 11.46 -5.39
N ARG A 78 5.99 11.32 -5.60
CA ARG A 78 6.88 12.47 -5.81
C ARG A 78 6.66 13.06 -7.20
N ARG A 79 6.35 14.35 -7.27
CA ARG A 79 6.37 15.15 -8.50
C ARG A 79 7.42 16.25 -8.32
N GLN A 80 8.53 16.18 -9.04
CA GLN A 80 9.52 17.25 -9.05
C GLN A 80 9.93 17.54 -10.49
N THR A 81 9.65 18.75 -10.97
CA THR A 81 10.18 19.25 -12.24
C THR A 81 10.92 20.56 -11.98
N LYS A 82 12.07 20.76 -12.65
CA LYS A 82 12.92 21.95 -12.48
C LYS A 82 12.48 23.14 -13.35
N LYS A 83 11.63 22.92 -14.36
CA LYS A 83 11.03 23.93 -15.25
C LYS A 83 9.60 23.50 -15.62
N GLN A 84 8.72 24.47 -15.87
CA GLN A 84 7.31 24.26 -16.27
C GLN A 84 7.22 23.34 -17.50
N PHE A 85 6.32 22.33 -17.42
CA PHE A 85 5.79 21.46 -18.49
C PHE A 85 6.85 20.94 -19.49
N GLU A 86 7.34 19.71 -19.38
CA GLU A 86 6.61 18.46 -19.60
C GLU A 86 7.00 17.42 -18.53
N GLY A 87 6.10 17.13 -17.59
CA GLY A 87 6.35 16.14 -16.56
C GLY A 87 6.33 14.73 -17.13
N THR A 88 7.48 14.06 -17.19
CA THR A 88 7.58 12.62 -17.51
C THR A 88 6.58 11.82 -16.69
N LYS A 89 5.95 10.81 -17.29
CA LYS A 89 5.05 9.89 -16.60
C LYS A 89 5.78 9.26 -15.41
N LEU A 90 5.39 9.63 -14.19
CA LEU A 90 5.84 9.01 -12.92
C LEU A 90 5.20 7.64 -12.66
N ILE A 91 4.40 7.19 -13.62
CA ILE A 91 3.73 5.91 -13.67
C ILE A 91 4.15 5.27 -14.98
N TYR A 92 4.94 4.22 -14.90
CA TYR A 92 5.29 3.41 -16.05
C TYR A 92 4.21 2.36 -16.24
N SER A 93 3.75 2.17 -17.47
CA SER A 93 2.74 1.17 -17.79
C SER A 93 3.14 0.38 -19.03
N THR A 94 2.87 -0.92 -19.04
CA THR A 94 3.12 -1.79 -20.19
C THR A 94 2.00 -2.82 -20.32
N PRO A 95 1.50 -3.12 -21.52
CA PRO A 95 0.66 -4.29 -21.71
C PRO A 95 1.46 -5.56 -21.40
N LEU A 96 0.78 -6.58 -20.88
CA LEU A 96 1.40 -7.88 -20.57
C LEU A 96 1.14 -8.87 -21.70
N LEU A 97 2.09 -9.77 -21.96
CA LEU A 97 2.01 -10.76 -23.05
C LEU A 97 0.84 -11.73 -22.91
N TRP A 98 0.34 -11.92 -21.69
CA TRP A 98 -0.81 -12.77 -21.36
C TRP A 98 -2.11 -11.97 -21.15
N GLY A 99 -2.14 -10.70 -21.56
CA GLY A 99 -3.27 -9.80 -21.37
C GLY A 99 -3.22 -9.01 -20.05
N GLY A 100 -3.91 -7.88 -20.03
CA GLY A 100 -3.90 -6.95 -18.90
C GLY A 100 -2.79 -5.89 -18.97
N VAL A 101 -2.51 -5.23 -17.83
CA VAL A 101 -1.57 -4.10 -17.77
C VAL A 101 -0.67 -4.16 -16.53
N GLY A 102 0.63 -4.04 -16.75
CA GLY A 102 1.61 -3.78 -15.70
C GLY A 102 1.74 -2.28 -15.44
N ILE A 103 1.80 -1.87 -14.18
CA ILE A 103 1.95 -0.48 -13.75
C ILE A 103 3.04 -0.42 -12.67
N SER A 104 3.93 0.58 -12.70
CA SER A 104 4.88 0.85 -11.63
C SER A 104 5.09 2.33 -11.34
N PHE A 105 5.25 2.67 -10.06
CA PHE A 105 5.47 4.05 -9.61
C PHE A 105 6.19 4.09 -8.26
N GLU A 106 6.86 5.21 -8.00
CA GLU A 106 7.52 5.48 -6.72
C GLU A 106 6.56 6.09 -5.70
N ILE A 107 6.82 5.79 -4.43
CA ILE A 107 6.05 6.27 -3.28
C ILE A 107 6.99 6.76 -2.19
N ILE A 108 6.49 7.64 -1.33
CA ILE A 108 6.93 7.76 0.05
C ILE A 108 5.84 7.13 0.90
N ALA A 109 6.16 6.07 1.62
CA ALA A 109 5.30 5.49 2.64
C ALA A 109 5.51 6.29 3.92
N ALA A 110 4.45 6.86 4.48
CA ALA A 110 4.46 7.50 5.78
C ALA A 110 3.29 6.98 6.62
N TRP A 111 3.54 6.67 7.89
CA TRP A 111 2.51 6.18 8.81
C TRP A 111 2.86 6.55 10.25
N SER A 112 1.90 6.39 11.16
CA SER A 112 2.18 6.35 12.59
C SER A 112 1.83 4.98 13.14
N ARG A 113 2.68 4.44 14.02
CA ARG A 113 2.36 3.23 14.80
C ARG A 113 1.23 3.54 15.76
N ARG A 114 0.24 2.66 15.84
CA ARG A 114 -0.97 2.90 16.64
C ARG A 114 -0.70 2.91 18.14
N GLU A 115 0.15 1.99 18.60
CA GLU A 115 0.46 1.76 20.01
C GLU A 115 1.03 3.02 20.70
N ASP A 116 2.07 3.62 20.12
CA ASP A 116 2.82 4.69 20.75
C ASP A 116 2.89 5.98 19.92
N ARG A 117 2.19 6.01 18.79
CA ARG A 117 2.11 7.17 17.87
C ARG A 117 3.44 7.60 17.27
N ARG A 118 4.51 6.80 17.39
CA ARG A 118 5.77 7.04 16.68
C ARG A 118 5.51 7.11 15.19
N LYS A 119 6.16 8.05 14.52
CA LYS A 119 5.95 8.36 13.10
C LYS A 119 7.08 7.76 12.29
N PHE A 120 6.75 7.19 11.15
CA PHE A 120 7.71 6.51 10.29
C PHE A 120 7.54 7.01 8.86
N THR A 121 8.65 7.06 8.13
CA THR A 121 8.69 7.36 6.71
C THR A 121 9.71 6.47 6.01
N GLY A 122 9.42 6.07 4.78
CA GLY A 122 10.38 5.32 3.94
C GLY A 122 10.08 5.55 2.45
N PRO A 123 11.11 5.78 1.61
CA PRO A 123 10.92 5.77 0.17
C PRO A 123 10.58 4.34 -0.29
N GLY A 124 9.82 4.20 -1.36
CA GLY A 124 9.43 2.89 -1.86
C GLY A 124 9.01 2.90 -3.31
N SER A 125 8.70 1.72 -3.81
CA SER A 125 8.18 1.50 -5.16
C SER A 125 7.08 0.46 -5.15
N VAL A 126 6.08 0.68 -6.01
CA VAL A 126 4.92 -0.19 -6.18
C VAL A 126 4.93 -0.71 -7.60
N PHE A 127 4.74 -2.01 -7.76
CA PHE A 127 4.53 -2.68 -9.03
C PHE A 127 3.21 -3.45 -8.96
N LEU A 128 2.31 -3.17 -9.89
CA LEU A 128 1.02 -3.84 -10.02
C LEU A 128 0.94 -4.51 -11.39
N GLN A 129 0.33 -5.69 -11.43
CA GLN A 129 -0.12 -6.31 -12.67
C GLN A 129 -1.61 -6.54 -12.54
N TYR A 130 -2.37 -5.98 -13.48
CA TYR A 130 -3.80 -6.21 -13.61
C TYR A 130 -4.03 -7.29 -14.66
N ASN A 131 -4.91 -8.24 -14.38
CA ASN A 131 -5.38 -9.22 -15.35
C ASN A 131 -6.38 -8.59 -16.34
N ALA A 132 -6.88 -9.38 -17.30
CA ALA A 132 -7.86 -8.94 -18.29
C ALA A 132 -9.18 -8.43 -17.66
N ASP A 133 -9.55 -8.93 -16.48
CA ASP A 133 -10.74 -8.53 -15.73
C ASP A 133 -10.53 -7.23 -14.92
N GLY A 134 -9.35 -6.60 -15.03
CA GLY A 134 -8.99 -5.41 -14.29
C GLY A 134 -8.74 -5.64 -12.79
N LYS A 135 -8.51 -6.89 -12.37
CA LYS A 135 -8.14 -7.24 -10.99
C LYS A 135 -6.63 -7.30 -10.83
N ILE A 136 -6.14 -6.93 -9.66
CA ILE A 136 -4.72 -7.04 -9.30
C ILE A 136 -4.38 -8.52 -9.16
N ASP A 137 -3.58 -9.00 -10.09
CA ASP A 137 -3.06 -10.37 -10.16
C ASP A 137 -1.66 -10.49 -9.54
N ARG A 138 -0.86 -9.42 -9.64
CA ARG A 138 0.40 -9.30 -8.89
C ARG A 138 0.60 -7.95 -8.25
N LEU A 139 1.12 -7.97 -7.03
CA LEU A 139 1.63 -6.81 -6.31
C LEU A 139 3.09 -7.07 -5.94
N ARG A 140 3.97 -6.08 -6.13
CA ARG A 140 5.24 -6.01 -5.43
C ARG A 140 5.36 -4.64 -4.79
N LEU A 141 5.53 -4.62 -3.48
CA LEU A 141 5.75 -3.42 -2.69
C LEU A 141 7.14 -3.51 -2.10
N TYR A 142 8.00 -2.56 -2.47
CA TYR A 142 9.28 -2.36 -1.81
C TYR A 142 9.24 -1.06 -1.02
N VAL A 143 9.69 -1.14 0.22
CA VAL A 143 9.97 0.02 1.06
C VAL A 143 11.43 -0.08 1.42
N GLY A 144 12.18 0.99 1.15
CA GLY A 144 13.58 1.12 1.52
C GLY A 144 13.75 1.35 3.01
N GLU A 145 14.84 2.00 3.40
CA GLU A 145 15.10 2.30 4.80
C GLU A 145 13.94 3.07 5.44
N ILE A 146 13.42 2.52 6.54
CA ILE A 146 12.33 3.11 7.31
C ILE A 146 12.98 3.94 8.42
N SER A 147 12.78 5.24 8.37
CA SER A 147 13.25 6.16 9.40
C SER A 147 12.10 6.53 10.33
N GLU A 148 12.38 6.60 11.63
CA GLU A 148 11.51 7.30 12.55
C GLU A 148 11.61 8.81 12.32
N VAL A 149 10.47 9.49 12.28
CA VAL A 149 10.39 10.95 12.18
C VAL A 149 10.35 11.55 13.58
N THR A 150 11.49 12.07 14.04
CA THR A 150 11.59 12.90 15.25
C THR A 150 11.45 14.37 14.88
N ALA A 151 10.70 15.14 15.67
CA ALA A 151 10.71 16.59 15.52
C ALA A 151 12.11 17.12 15.89
N LEU A 152 12.66 18.02 15.06
CA LEU A 152 13.84 18.80 15.38
C LEU A 152 13.49 19.94 16.32
#